data_AF-A0AAN7VIW3-F1
#
_entry.id   AF-A0AAN7VIW3-F1
#
_cell.length_a   1.000
_cell.length_b   1.000
_cell.length_c   1.000
_cell.angle_alpha   90.00
_cell.angle_beta   90.00
_cell.angle_gamma   90.00
#
_symmetry.space_group_name_H-M   'P 1'
#
loop_
_entity.id
_entity.type
_entity.pdbx_description
1 polymer ?
#
loop_
_entity_poly.entity_id
_entity_poly.type
_entity_poly.pdbx_seq_one_letter_code
_entity_poly.pdbx_strand_id
1 'polypeptide(L)'
;MPELFHLDDFDRCLMLGKNALYCTVQMQIAPIRNASNSRVWKIIQETISNVKNYRHDWLRYGICIPQSCPNMGTNISNYINNETSLRNGIDQCYSSKLQKLGLTSSVMELHCETEKPFYEIDCYDTAVAADDYFVPTVLFYYNFCYYYSSVYRKNVLTFGFAFLNVFIAAAYTLPLEGEGVATKNVSDGKIVACFSIPKNWERLKGENIDPNAKGLKCINGIRFYTMLLVVMAHACMVGFIAFASNPKFGETMTLDPLYMLFLNGNYSMQIFLIISGWLLSYNFFIVFEKQAKFKPLYILYAFIHRYIR
;
A
#
# COMPACT_ATOMS: atom_id res chain seq x y z
N MET A 1 15.22 21.79 -14.11
CA MET A 1 13.95 22.01 -13.39
C MET A 1 14.20 21.58 -11.95
N PRO A 2 13.64 22.26 -10.93
CA PRO A 2 13.71 21.76 -9.56
C PRO A 2 13.09 20.36 -9.45
N GLU A 3 13.59 19.54 -8.52
CA GLU A 3 12.97 18.25 -8.19
C GLU A 3 11.61 18.50 -7.53
N LEU A 4 10.60 17.68 -7.83
CA LEU A 4 9.28 17.82 -7.19
C LEU A 4 9.27 17.27 -5.77
N PHE A 5 9.96 16.15 -5.59
CA PHE A 5 10.05 15.41 -4.35
C PHE A 5 11.51 15.25 -3.98
N HIS A 6 11.86 15.63 -2.76
CA HIS A 6 13.22 15.50 -2.25
C HIS A 6 13.14 15.12 -0.78
N LEU A 7 13.89 14.12 -0.35
CA LEU A 7 13.89 13.68 1.05
C LEU A 7 15.35 13.56 1.50
N ASP A 8 15.73 14.39 2.46
CA ASP A 8 16.95 14.22 3.22
C ASP A 8 16.84 12.95 4.08
N ASP A 9 17.99 12.37 4.44
CA ASP A 9 18.08 11.18 5.29
C ASP A 9 17.53 11.49 6.70
N PHE A 10 16.32 11.00 6.96
CA PHE A 10 15.58 11.24 8.20
C PHE A 10 16.33 10.69 9.40
N ASP A 11 16.71 9.42 9.35
CA ASP A 11 17.39 8.72 10.45
C ASP A 11 18.71 9.43 10.79
N ARG A 12 19.50 9.75 9.77
CA ARG A 12 20.77 10.47 9.97
C ARG A 12 20.55 11.88 10.54
N CYS A 13 19.46 12.55 10.20
CA CYS A 13 19.13 13.85 10.77
C CYS A 13 18.79 13.75 12.26
N LEU A 14 17.98 12.76 12.64
CA LEU A 14 17.57 12.56 14.04
C LEU A 14 18.74 12.14 14.95
N MET A 15 19.75 11.47 14.40
CA MET A 15 20.99 11.13 15.12
C MET A 15 21.81 12.37 15.55
N LEU A 16 21.46 13.59 15.12
CA LEU A 16 22.06 14.84 15.61
C LEU A 16 21.59 15.24 17.02
N GLY A 17 20.66 14.48 17.61
CA GLY A 17 20.19 14.63 18.98
C GLY A 17 19.51 15.97 19.23
N LYS A 18 20.04 16.77 20.17
CA LYS A 18 19.48 18.08 20.55
C LYS A 18 19.44 19.11 19.41
N ASN A 19 20.24 18.91 18.36
CA ASN A 19 20.25 19.76 17.16
C ASN A 19 19.48 19.12 15.99
N ALA A 20 18.75 18.03 16.22
CA ALA A 20 17.92 17.41 15.19
C ALA A 20 16.62 18.20 14.99
N LEU A 21 16.41 18.66 13.76
CA LEU A 21 15.14 19.21 13.31
C LEU A 21 14.94 18.78 11.84
N TYR A 22 14.05 17.82 11.65
CA TYR A 22 13.64 17.37 10.33
C TYR A 22 12.27 17.97 10.02
N CYS A 23 12.09 18.55 8.84
CA CYS A 23 10.84 19.17 8.44
C CYS A 23 10.35 18.63 7.10
N THR A 24 9.11 18.16 7.04
CA THR A 24 8.38 17.95 5.79
C THR A 24 7.70 19.25 5.39
N VAL A 25 8.10 19.81 4.26
CA VAL A 25 7.73 21.15 3.80
C VAL A 25 7.13 21.08 2.41
N GLN A 26 5.97 21.69 2.24
CA GLN A 26 5.40 21.95 0.92
C GLN A 26 5.60 23.42 0.57
N MET A 27 6.34 23.68 -0.50
CA MET A 27 6.67 25.04 -0.95
C MET A 27 6.13 25.30 -2.36
N GLN A 28 5.60 26.50 -2.58
CA GLN A 28 5.25 27.00 -3.90
C GLN A 28 6.38 27.84 -4.47
N ILE A 29 6.73 27.62 -5.73
CA ILE A 29 7.73 28.41 -6.44
C ILE A 29 7.08 29.42 -7.38
N ALA A 30 7.68 30.59 -7.47
CA ALA A 30 7.27 31.68 -8.34
C ALA A 30 8.50 32.33 -9.01
N PRO A 31 8.35 33.02 -10.14
CA PRO A 31 9.45 33.73 -10.77
C PRO A 31 9.79 34.96 -9.93
N ILE A 32 11.08 35.30 -9.87
CA ILE A 32 11.51 36.58 -9.30
C ILE A 32 10.96 37.72 -10.20
N ARG A 33 10.59 38.87 -9.62
CA ARG A 33 9.96 40.00 -10.34
C ARG A 33 10.69 40.45 -11.62
N ASN A 34 12.01 40.27 -11.67
CA ASN A 34 12.85 40.62 -12.83
C ASN A 34 13.19 39.43 -13.75
N ALA A 35 12.74 38.22 -13.42
CA ALA A 35 13.07 36.95 -14.08
C ALA A 35 11.82 36.22 -14.62
N SER A 36 10.71 36.95 -14.84
CA SER A 36 9.46 36.42 -15.42
C SER A 36 9.66 35.74 -16.79
N ASN A 37 10.71 36.11 -17.52
CA ASN A 37 11.06 35.52 -18.81
C ASN A 37 12.09 34.37 -18.70
N SER A 38 12.38 33.87 -17.50
CA SER A 38 13.32 32.77 -17.32
C SER A 38 12.85 31.53 -18.10
N ARG A 39 13.79 30.87 -18.80
CA ARG A 39 13.51 29.64 -19.56
C ARG A 39 12.89 28.57 -18.67
N VAL A 40 13.33 28.47 -17.42
CA VAL A 40 12.84 27.50 -16.44
C VAL A 40 11.38 27.76 -16.08
N TRP A 41 11.00 29.01 -15.82
CA TRP A 41 9.61 29.36 -15.49
C TRP A 41 8.65 29.06 -16.65
N LYS A 42 9.06 29.31 -17.91
CA LYS A 42 8.26 28.95 -19.08
C LYS A 42 7.97 27.45 -19.16
N ILE A 43 8.99 26.63 -18.95
CA ILE A 43 8.83 25.16 -18.94
C ILE A 43 7.88 24.73 -17.81
N ILE A 44 8.00 25.34 -16.62
CA ILE A 44 7.08 25.07 -15.50
C ILE A 44 5.64 25.42 -15.88
N GLN A 45 5.41 26.60 -16.47
CA GLN A 45 4.08 27.04 -16.93
C GLN A 45 3.49 26.11 -18.00
N GLU A 46 4.29 25.72 -19.00
CA GLU A 46 3.88 24.76 -20.03
C GLU A 46 3.52 23.41 -19.41
N THR A 47 4.30 22.93 -18.44
CA THR A 47 4.06 21.64 -17.80
C THR A 47 2.81 21.64 -16.95
N ILE A 48 2.55 22.73 -16.20
CA ILE A 48 1.35 22.91 -15.35
C ILE A 48 0.08 23.05 -16.19
N SER A 49 0.18 23.54 -17.43
CA SER A 49 -0.98 23.70 -18.32
C SER A 49 -1.70 22.37 -18.62
N ASN A 50 -0.98 21.24 -18.51
CA ASN A 50 -1.56 19.91 -18.69
C ASN A 50 -2.04 19.35 -17.35
N VAL A 51 -3.35 19.08 -17.26
CA VAL A 51 -4.01 18.54 -16.07
C VAL A 51 -3.49 17.16 -15.66
N LYS A 52 -2.89 16.40 -16.59
CA LYS A 52 -2.32 15.07 -16.30
C LYS A 52 -0.96 15.13 -15.59
N ASN A 53 -0.29 16.28 -15.62
CA ASN A 53 1.01 16.45 -15.01
C ASN A 53 0.88 16.90 -13.55
N TYR A 54 1.89 16.59 -12.75
CA TYR A 54 2.01 17.18 -11.42
C TYR A 54 2.12 18.70 -11.52
N ARG A 55 1.64 19.37 -10.48
CA ARG A 55 1.82 20.81 -10.28
C ARG A 55 3.28 21.10 -10.02
N HIS A 56 4.02 21.42 -11.08
CA HIS A 56 5.46 21.68 -11.01
C HIS A 56 5.84 23.00 -10.32
N ASP A 57 4.85 23.80 -9.92
CA ASP A 57 5.02 24.94 -9.05
C ASP A 57 5.01 24.57 -7.57
N TRP A 58 4.65 23.33 -7.20
CA TRP A 58 4.64 22.87 -5.81
C TRP A 58 5.72 21.82 -5.59
N LEU A 59 6.66 22.11 -4.71
CA LEU A 59 7.72 21.19 -4.30
C LEU A 59 7.40 20.64 -2.91
N ARG A 60 7.60 19.33 -2.71
CA ARG A 60 7.34 18.63 -1.45
C ARG A 60 8.62 18.00 -0.94
N TYR A 61 9.26 18.65 0.01
CA TYR A 61 10.60 18.31 0.45
C TYR A 61 10.60 17.88 1.93
N GLY A 62 11.28 16.79 2.26
CA GLY A 62 11.68 16.44 3.62
C GLY A 62 13.11 16.91 3.83
N ILE A 63 13.33 17.84 4.75
CA ILE A 63 14.58 18.59 4.87
C ILE A 63 15.16 18.46 6.28
N CYS A 64 16.45 18.17 6.36
CA CYS A 64 17.18 18.23 7.62
C CYS A 64 17.72 19.65 7.81
N ILE A 65 17.08 20.47 8.64
CA ILE A 65 17.42 21.89 8.83
C ILE A 65 18.92 22.14 9.08
N PRO A 66 19.60 21.45 10.02
CA PRO A 66 21.03 21.71 10.28
C PRO A 66 21.95 21.40 9.09
N GLN A 67 21.58 20.46 8.22
CA GLN A 67 22.40 20.07 7.05
C GLN A 67 22.04 20.92 5.83
N SER A 68 20.74 21.03 5.54
CA SER A 68 20.22 21.72 4.36
C SER A 68 20.28 23.25 4.49
N CYS A 69 20.11 23.80 5.70
CA CYS A 69 20.14 25.24 5.97
C CYS A 69 21.04 25.54 7.18
N PRO A 70 22.38 25.49 7.01
CA PRO A 70 23.35 25.56 8.12
C PRO A 70 23.25 26.87 8.93
N ASN A 71 22.87 27.98 8.28
CA ASN A 71 22.66 29.28 8.95
C ASN A 71 21.56 29.24 10.00
N MET A 72 20.59 28.33 9.87
CA MET A 72 19.50 28.13 10.84
C MET A 72 19.85 27.05 11.87
N GLY A 73 20.75 26.13 11.51
CA GLY A 73 21.15 25.00 12.33
C GLY A 73 21.82 25.35 13.66
N THR A 74 22.33 26.57 13.82
CA THR A 74 23.00 27.02 15.06
C THR A 74 22.04 27.42 16.18
N ASN A 75 20.78 27.76 15.87
CA ASN A 75 19.79 28.28 16.82
C ASN A 75 18.43 27.55 16.73
N ILE A 76 18.45 26.23 16.52
CA ILE A 76 17.25 25.42 16.31
C ILE A 76 16.22 25.58 17.43
N SER A 77 16.66 25.69 18.69
CA SER A 77 15.78 25.85 19.86
C SER A 77 14.84 27.06 19.77
N ASN A 78 15.24 28.13 19.09
CA ASN A 78 14.42 29.33 18.94
C ASN A 78 13.25 29.12 17.96
N TYR A 79 13.41 28.17 17.04
CA TYR A 79 12.44 27.89 15.98
C TYR A 79 11.41 26.83 16.38
N ILE A 80 11.75 25.93 17.32
CA ILE A 80 10.85 24.85 17.78
C ILE A 80 9.51 25.42 18.29
N ASN A 81 9.54 26.57 18.98
CA ASN A 81 8.36 27.17 19.60
C ASN A 81 7.69 28.25 18.73
N ASN A 82 8.26 28.60 17.57
CA ASN A 82 7.78 29.70 16.74
C ASN A 82 7.77 29.31 15.25
N GLU A 83 6.65 28.72 14.84
CA GLU A 83 6.42 28.23 13.48
C GLU A 83 6.60 29.33 12.41
N THR A 84 6.17 30.57 12.68
CA THR A 84 6.29 31.69 11.74
C THR A 84 7.76 32.04 11.46
N SER A 85 8.60 32.03 12.49
CA SER A 85 10.03 32.30 12.33
C SER A 85 10.75 31.19 11.57
N LEU A 86 10.33 29.93 11.80
CA LEU A 86 10.84 28.76 11.10
C LEU A 86 10.47 28.81 9.62
N ARG A 87 9.20 29.08 9.31
CA ARG A 87 8.69 29.26 7.95
C ARG A 87 9.50 30.30 7.18
N ASN A 88 9.62 31.50 7.75
CA ASN A 88 10.33 32.62 7.11
C ASN A 88 11.81 32.31 6.85
N GLY A 89 12.48 31.60 7.76
CA GLY A 89 13.87 31.25 7.55
C GLY A 89 14.06 30.13 6.50
N ILE A 90 13.16 29.14 6.46
CA ILE A 90 13.15 28.13 5.39
C ILE A 90 12.89 28.80 4.03
N ASP A 91 11.94 29.75 3.98
CA ASP A 91 11.66 30.54 2.79
C ASP A 91 12.87 31.30 2.27
N GLN A 92 13.60 31.96 3.16
CA GLN A 92 14.82 32.69 2.79
C GLN A 92 15.93 31.73 2.32
N CYS A 93 16.12 30.61 3.01
CA CYS A 93 17.12 29.61 2.66
C CYS A 93 16.87 29.03 1.26
N TYR A 94 15.63 28.59 0.98
CA TYR A 94 15.28 28.01 -0.33
C TYR A 94 15.17 29.05 -1.44
N SER A 95 14.71 30.26 -1.14
CA SER A 95 14.71 31.36 -2.12
C SER A 95 16.14 31.70 -2.54
N SER A 96 17.11 31.67 -1.63
CA SER A 96 18.53 31.85 -1.98
C SER A 96 19.08 30.71 -2.85
N LYS A 97 18.75 29.45 -2.53
CA LYS A 97 19.16 28.29 -3.34
C LYS A 97 18.57 28.34 -4.76
N LEU A 98 17.29 28.69 -4.87
CA LEU A 98 16.55 28.76 -6.13
C LEU A 98 16.80 30.05 -6.93
N GLN A 99 17.44 31.06 -6.32
CA GLN A 99 17.79 32.32 -6.97
C GLN A 99 18.61 32.10 -8.25
N LYS A 100 19.50 31.10 -8.28
CA LYS A 100 20.30 30.71 -9.47
C LYS A 100 19.43 30.32 -10.66
N LEU A 101 18.21 29.83 -10.40
CA LEU A 101 17.23 29.45 -11.43
C LEU A 101 16.25 30.59 -11.75
N GLY A 102 16.38 31.76 -11.11
CA GLY A 102 15.46 32.89 -11.26
C GLY A 102 14.11 32.69 -10.55
N LEU A 103 14.08 31.81 -9.55
CA LEU A 103 12.87 31.41 -8.83
C LEU A 103 12.95 31.82 -7.36
N THR A 104 11.81 32.09 -6.74
CA THR A 104 11.62 32.30 -5.31
C THR A 104 10.69 31.22 -4.76
N SER A 105 10.87 30.82 -3.50
CA SER A 105 9.98 29.86 -2.83
C SER A 105 9.13 30.56 -1.77
N SER A 106 7.94 30.04 -1.54
CA SER A 106 7.06 30.37 -0.43
C SER A 106 6.53 29.07 0.17
N VAL A 107 6.82 28.81 1.43
CA VAL A 107 6.32 27.66 2.17
C VAL A 107 4.81 27.84 2.33
N MET A 108 4.06 26.77 2.08
CA MET A 108 2.60 26.70 2.21
C MET A 108 2.23 25.91 3.46
N GLU A 109 2.82 24.74 3.65
CA GLU A 109 2.62 23.84 4.78
C GLU A 109 3.97 23.33 5.27
N LEU A 110 4.11 23.16 6.57
CA LEU A 110 5.30 22.59 7.18
C LEU A 110 4.91 21.73 8.38
N HIS A 111 5.59 20.60 8.54
CA HIS A 111 5.49 19.73 9.69
C HIS A 111 6.91 19.34 10.10
N CYS A 112 7.26 19.49 11.37
CA CYS A 112 8.63 19.26 11.84
C CYS A 112 8.68 18.32 13.03
N GLU A 113 9.71 17.49 13.03
CA GLU A 113 9.99 16.47 14.03
C GLU A 113 11.40 16.67 14.59
N THR A 114 11.55 16.35 15.86
CA THR A 114 12.84 16.38 16.59
C THR A 114 13.21 14.97 17.01
N GLU A 115 14.33 14.79 17.71
CA GLU A 115 14.71 13.49 18.30
C GLU A 115 13.60 12.88 19.17
N LYS A 116 12.76 13.72 19.80
CA LYS A 116 11.66 13.23 20.64
C LYS A 116 10.42 12.96 19.79
N PRO A 117 9.79 11.78 19.94
CA PRO A 117 8.54 11.47 19.25
C PRO A 117 7.41 12.41 19.71
N PHE A 118 6.47 12.69 18.81
CA PHE A 118 5.31 13.56 19.09
C PHE A 118 4.35 12.97 20.13
N TYR A 119 4.33 11.64 20.25
CA TYR A 119 3.54 10.89 21.23
C TYR A 119 4.45 9.93 22.01
N GLU A 120 4.10 9.68 23.27
CA GLU A 120 4.78 8.68 24.08
C GLU A 120 4.40 7.30 23.57
N ILE A 121 5.39 6.44 23.34
CA ILE A 121 5.17 5.06 22.94
C ILE A 121 4.55 4.33 24.13
N ASP A 122 3.31 3.89 23.97
CA ASP A 122 2.63 3.15 25.02
C ASP A 122 2.88 1.64 24.92
N CYS A 123 2.36 0.88 25.89
CA CYS A 123 2.51 -0.57 25.87
C CYS A 123 1.72 -1.22 24.73
N TYR A 124 0.71 -0.52 24.19
CA TYR A 124 -0.11 -0.99 23.08
C TYR A 124 0.65 -0.87 21.75
N ASP A 125 1.31 0.26 21.50
CA ASP A 125 2.21 0.48 20.38
C ASP A 125 3.35 -0.55 20.38
N THR A 126 3.90 -0.83 21.56
CA THR A 126 4.95 -1.85 21.73
C THR A 126 4.41 -3.26 21.47
N ALA A 127 3.20 -3.57 21.94
CA ALA A 127 2.55 -4.87 21.71
C ALA A 127 2.21 -5.07 20.23
N VAL A 128 1.67 -4.06 19.56
CA VAL A 128 1.37 -4.06 18.12
C VAL A 128 2.65 -4.20 17.31
N ALA A 129 3.71 -3.46 17.63
CA ALA A 129 5.00 -3.60 16.95
C ALA A 129 5.60 -5.01 17.12
N ALA A 130 5.44 -5.62 18.30
CA ALA A 130 5.89 -6.99 18.54
C ALA A 130 5.06 -8.02 17.75
N ASP A 131 3.74 -7.89 17.73
CA ASP A 131 2.83 -8.81 17.03
C ASP A 131 2.88 -8.65 15.50
N ASP A 132 2.94 -7.42 14.99
CA ASP A 132 2.84 -7.15 13.54
C ASP A 132 4.20 -7.17 12.82
N TYR A 133 5.30 -6.87 13.51
CA TYR A 133 6.62 -6.80 12.88
C TYR A 133 7.58 -7.86 13.38
N PHE A 134 7.77 -8.01 14.69
CA PHE A 134 8.81 -8.89 15.24
C PHE A 134 8.47 -10.37 15.06
N VAL A 135 7.26 -10.80 15.44
CA VAL A 135 6.84 -12.19 15.27
C VAL A 135 6.82 -12.61 13.80
N PRO A 136 6.28 -11.81 12.85
CA PRO A 136 6.29 -12.17 11.43
C PRO A 136 7.69 -12.15 10.81
N THR A 137 8.58 -11.22 11.17
CA THR A 137 9.95 -11.20 10.63
C THR A 137 10.82 -12.34 11.17
N VAL A 138 10.70 -12.69 12.45
CA VAL A 138 11.41 -13.84 13.03
C VAL A 138 10.89 -15.15 12.41
N LEU A 139 9.58 -15.29 12.25
CA LEU A 139 8.99 -16.42 11.54
C LEU A 139 9.44 -16.45 10.07
N PHE A 140 9.52 -15.30 9.40
CA PHE A 140 10.02 -15.21 8.03
C PHE A 140 11.48 -15.64 7.92
N TYR A 141 12.38 -15.16 8.78
CA TYR A 141 13.79 -15.55 8.80
C TYR A 141 13.98 -17.04 9.13
N TYR A 142 13.23 -17.57 10.10
CA TYR A 142 13.27 -18.99 10.44
C TYR A 142 12.81 -19.87 9.26
N ASN A 143 11.69 -19.49 8.62
CA ASN A 143 11.20 -20.18 7.42
C ASN A 143 12.14 -20.02 6.22
N PHE A 144 12.80 -18.87 6.06
CA PHE A 144 13.77 -18.62 5.01
C PHE A 144 15.03 -19.47 5.19
N CYS A 145 15.55 -19.58 6.42
CA CYS A 145 16.66 -20.47 6.76
C CYS A 145 16.29 -21.95 6.56
N TYR A 146 15.08 -22.36 6.98
CA TYR A 146 14.58 -23.72 6.75
C TYR A 146 14.42 -24.01 5.24
N TYR A 147 13.86 -23.07 4.47
CA TYR A 147 13.76 -23.13 3.03
C TYR A 147 15.14 -23.23 2.35
N TYR A 148 16.12 -22.43 2.76
CA TYR A 148 17.49 -22.51 2.25
C TYR A 148 18.12 -23.87 2.53
N SER A 149 17.89 -24.44 3.72
CA SER A 149 18.37 -25.78 4.08
C SER A 149 17.71 -26.90 3.24
N SER A 150 16.46 -26.68 2.81
CA SER A 150 15.69 -27.59 1.95
C SER A 150 16.05 -27.45 0.46
N VAL A 151 16.31 -26.24 -0.03
CA VAL A 151 16.63 -25.94 -1.43
C VAL A 151 18.05 -26.37 -1.81
N TYR A 152 19.00 -26.37 -0.87
CA TYR A 152 20.32 -27.00 -1.08
C TYR A 152 20.23 -28.49 -1.43
N ARG A 153 19.06 -29.13 -1.24
CA ARG A 153 18.83 -30.54 -1.60
C ARG A 153 18.23 -30.74 -3.01
N LYS A 154 17.64 -29.74 -3.68
CA LYS A 154 17.09 -29.87 -5.05
C LYS A 154 17.11 -28.54 -5.85
N ASN A 155 17.76 -28.57 -7.01
CA ASN A 155 18.02 -27.45 -7.91
C ASN A 155 16.78 -26.79 -8.55
N VAL A 156 16.78 -25.45 -8.50
CA VAL A 156 16.47 -24.43 -9.54
C VAL A 156 15.03 -24.29 -10.08
N LEU A 157 14.64 -23.01 -10.23
CA LEU A 157 13.43 -22.39 -10.83
C LEU A 157 12.22 -22.23 -9.91
N THR A 158 12.03 -21.04 -9.33
CA THR A 158 10.90 -20.15 -9.72
C THR A 158 10.90 -18.82 -8.95
N PHE A 159 11.05 -17.72 -9.68
CA PHE A 159 10.99 -16.32 -9.20
C PHE A 159 9.54 -15.81 -8.96
N GLY A 160 8.58 -16.71 -8.73
CA GLY A 160 7.15 -16.39 -8.49
C GLY A 160 6.70 -16.49 -7.03
N PHE A 161 7.61 -16.80 -6.10
CA PHE A 161 7.27 -17.26 -4.75
C PHE A 161 7.03 -16.18 -3.69
N ALA A 162 7.25 -14.90 -3.98
CA ALA A 162 7.00 -13.84 -2.99
C ALA A 162 5.51 -13.75 -2.60
N PHE A 163 4.59 -14.01 -3.55
CA PHE A 163 3.15 -14.07 -3.28
C PHE A 163 2.68 -15.42 -2.70
N LEU A 164 3.46 -16.49 -2.89
CA LEU A 164 3.14 -17.82 -2.37
C LEU A 164 3.59 -17.99 -0.90
N ASN A 165 4.59 -17.23 -0.45
CA ASN A 165 5.08 -17.28 0.93
C ASN A 165 4.11 -16.73 1.98
N VAL A 166 3.23 -15.78 1.63
CA VAL A 166 2.13 -15.35 2.51
C VAL A 166 1.10 -16.48 2.68
N PHE A 167 0.82 -17.22 1.61
CA PHE A 167 -0.04 -18.42 1.65
C PHE A 167 0.63 -19.61 2.34
N ILE A 168 1.95 -19.73 2.28
CA ILE A 168 2.71 -20.80 2.93
C ILE A 168 2.96 -20.51 4.42
N ALA A 169 3.11 -19.25 4.85
CA ALA A 169 3.12 -18.89 6.26
C ALA A 169 1.80 -19.26 6.97
N ALA A 170 0.67 -19.11 6.25
CA ALA A 170 -0.62 -19.65 6.70
C ALA A 170 -0.69 -21.20 6.63
N ALA A 171 0.23 -21.87 5.92
CA ALA A 171 0.28 -23.33 5.77
C ALA A 171 1.14 -24.01 6.83
N TYR A 172 2.08 -23.27 7.43
CA TYR A 172 3.09 -23.79 8.35
C TYR A 172 2.73 -23.70 9.84
N THR A 173 1.45 -23.51 10.20
CA THR A 173 0.93 -24.11 11.43
C THR A 173 0.85 -25.63 11.24
N LEU A 174 2.02 -26.27 11.08
CA LEU A 174 2.18 -27.71 11.06
C LEU A 174 1.88 -28.27 12.45
N PRO A 175 0.93 -29.19 12.62
CA PRO A 175 1.02 -30.13 13.71
C PRO A 175 2.12 -31.14 13.37
N LEU A 176 2.97 -31.39 14.35
CA LEU A 176 4.00 -32.42 14.36
C LEU A 176 3.43 -33.76 13.86
N GLU A 177 4.13 -34.38 12.92
CA GLU A 177 3.95 -35.79 12.61
C GLU A 177 4.53 -36.59 13.78
N GLY A 178 3.63 -37.07 14.64
CA GLY A 178 3.95 -37.84 15.82
C GLY A 178 2.70 -38.55 16.33
N GLU A 179 2.63 -39.84 16.00
CA GLU A 179 1.88 -40.92 16.64
C GLU A 179 0.40 -40.72 17.01
N GLY A 180 -0.40 -41.69 16.58
CA GLY A 180 -1.84 -41.77 16.79
C GLY A 180 -2.30 -41.39 18.19
N VAL A 181 -2.95 -40.23 18.28
CA VAL A 181 -3.88 -39.92 19.37
C VAL A 181 -5.21 -39.62 18.73
N ALA A 182 -6.13 -40.57 18.87
CA ALA A 182 -7.54 -40.39 18.58
C ALA A 182 -8.09 -39.28 19.50
N THR A 183 -8.08 -38.04 19.03
CA THR A 183 -8.75 -36.95 19.73
C THR A 183 -10.25 -37.00 19.43
N LYS A 184 -10.97 -37.18 20.52
CA LYS A 184 -12.43 -37.20 20.61
C LYS A 184 -13.03 -35.91 20.02
N ASN A 185 -14.24 -36.07 19.50
CA ASN A 185 -15.15 -35.09 18.89
C ASN A 185 -14.89 -34.73 17.42
N VAL A 186 -15.74 -35.31 16.55
CA VAL A 186 -15.80 -35.15 15.09
C VAL A 186 -16.03 -33.69 14.64
N SER A 187 -16.47 -32.79 15.54
CA SER A 187 -16.66 -31.36 15.30
C SER A 187 -15.33 -30.60 15.18
N ASP A 188 -14.41 -30.84 16.09
CA ASP A 188 -13.22 -30.00 16.27
C ASP A 188 -12.18 -30.32 15.19
N GLY A 189 -12.08 -31.60 14.82
CA GLY A 189 -11.28 -32.05 13.68
C GLY A 189 -11.74 -31.47 12.34
N LYS A 190 -13.03 -31.14 12.17
CA LYS A 190 -13.53 -30.46 10.96
C LYS A 190 -13.13 -29.00 10.93
N ILE A 191 -13.19 -28.30 12.07
CA ILE A 191 -12.78 -26.90 12.19
C ILE A 191 -11.28 -26.77 11.92
N VAL A 192 -10.45 -27.62 12.55
CA VAL A 192 -8.99 -27.63 12.32
C VAL A 192 -8.66 -27.99 10.86
N ALA A 193 -9.42 -28.89 10.25
CA ALA A 193 -9.25 -29.22 8.83
C ALA A 193 -9.64 -28.07 7.87
N CYS A 194 -10.42 -27.07 8.30
CA CYS A 194 -10.69 -25.87 7.50
C CYS A 194 -9.48 -24.94 7.40
N PHE A 195 -8.56 -24.99 8.37
CA PHE A 195 -7.32 -24.20 8.36
C PHE A 195 -6.11 -24.99 7.79
N SER A 196 -6.27 -26.29 7.54
CA SER A 196 -5.22 -27.14 6.96
C SER A 196 -5.06 -26.91 5.46
N ILE A 197 -3.95 -26.27 5.05
CA ILE A 197 -3.64 -25.98 3.65
C ILE A 197 -3.45 -27.21 2.77
N PRO A 198 -2.73 -28.28 3.20
CA PRO A 198 -2.59 -29.49 2.37
C PRO A 198 -3.95 -30.12 2.04
N LYS A 199 -4.82 -30.26 3.05
CA LYS A 199 -6.17 -30.81 2.87
C LYS A 199 -7.06 -29.91 2.02
N ASN A 200 -6.96 -28.59 2.20
CA ASN A 200 -7.69 -27.63 1.37
C ASN A 200 -7.17 -27.60 -0.08
N TRP A 201 -5.86 -27.80 -0.30
CA TRP A 201 -5.27 -27.90 -1.63
C TRP A 201 -5.73 -29.16 -2.37
N GLU A 202 -5.82 -30.29 -1.68
CA GLU A 202 -6.41 -31.51 -2.24
C GLU A 202 -7.89 -31.31 -2.59
N ARG A 203 -8.67 -30.64 -1.73
CA ARG A 203 -10.07 -30.27 -2.01
C ARG A 203 -10.20 -29.30 -3.19
N LEU A 204 -9.30 -28.33 -3.31
CA LEU A 204 -9.25 -27.35 -4.39
C LEU A 204 -8.94 -28.00 -5.75
N LYS A 205 -8.04 -28.98 -5.77
CA LYS A 205 -7.72 -29.77 -6.97
C LYS A 205 -8.75 -30.84 -7.28
N GLY A 206 -9.60 -31.20 -6.32
CA GLY A 206 -10.65 -32.20 -6.48
C GLY A 206 -11.71 -31.77 -7.51
N GLU A 207 -12.26 -32.74 -8.23
CA GLU A 207 -13.37 -32.46 -9.15
C GLU A 207 -14.66 -32.16 -8.37
N ASN A 208 -15.33 -31.07 -8.74
CA ASN A 208 -16.68 -30.80 -8.26
C ASN A 208 -17.66 -31.79 -8.89
N ILE A 209 -18.31 -32.59 -8.05
CA ILE A 209 -19.24 -33.67 -8.42
C ILE A 209 -20.59 -33.09 -8.88
N ASP A 210 -20.94 -31.86 -8.49
CA ASP A 210 -22.21 -31.23 -8.85
C ASP A 210 -22.24 -30.81 -10.34
N PRO A 211 -23.18 -31.35 -11.15
CA PRO A 211 -23.30 -30.99 -12.56
C PRO A 211 -23.57 -29.49 -12.79
N ASN A 212 -24.24 -28.81 -11.85
CA ASN A 212 -24.49 -27.37 -11.95
C ASN A 212 -23.20 -26.56 -11.74
N ALA A 213 -22.34 -27.01 -10.82
CA ALA A 213 -21.05 -26.36 -10.55
C ALA A 213 -20.08 -26.42 -11.75
N LYS A 214 -20.24 -27.41 -12.65
CA LYS A 214 -19.42 -27.56 -13.85
C LYS A 214 -19.58 -26.39 -14.82
N GLY A 215 -20.79 -25.84 -14.95
CA GLY A 215 -21.08 -24.67 -15.79
C GLY A 215 -20.53 -23.35 -15.21
N LEU A 216 -20.39 -23.26 -13.88
CA LEU A 216 -19.93 -22.05 -13.19
C LEU A 216 -18.39 -21.92 -13.09
N LYS A 217 -17.63 -22.91 -13.58
CA LYS A 217 -16.15 -22.93 -13.48
C LYS A 217 -15.48 -21.70 -14.09
N CYS A 218 -15.92 -21.27 -15.28
CA CYS A 218 -15.37 -20.09 -15.96
C CYS A 218 -15.57 -18.81 -15.12
N ILE A 219 -16.77 -18.66 -14.53
CA ILE A 219 -17.12 -17.49 -13.72
C ILE A 219 -16.29 -17.45 -12.42
N ASN A 220 -16.05 -18.60 -11.80
CA ASN A 220 -15.14 -18.68 -10.65
C ASN A 220 -13.69 -18.31 -11.02
N GLY A 221 -13.23 -18.70 -12.23
CA GLY A 221 -11.94 -18.28 -12.76
C GLY A 221 -11.86 -16.76 -12.96
N ILE A 222 -12.87 -16.15 -13.57
CA ILE A 222 -12.94 -14.69 -13.75
C ILE A 222 -12.86 -13.98 -12.39
N ARG A 223 -13.59 -14.45 -11.37
CA ARG A 223 -13.55 -13.88 -10.02
C ARG A 223 -12.18 -13.96 -9.37
N PHE A 224 -11.45 -15.06 -9.58
CA PHE A 224 -10.10 -15.20 -9.07
C PHE A 224 -9.15 -14.16 -9.68
N TYR A 225 -9.17 -14.04 -11.01
CA TYR A 225 -8.30 -13.08 -11.71
C TYR A 225 -8.68 -11.62 -11.40
N THR A 226 -9.96 -11.28 -11.31
CA THR A 226 -10.37 -9.91 -10.95
C THR A 226 -9.94 -9.55 -9.53
N MET A 227 -10.04 -10.48 -8.58
CA MET A 227 -9.56 -10.25 -7.20
C MET A 227 -8.04 -10.07 -7.14
N LEU A 228 -7.28 -10.87 -7.90
CA LEU A 228 -5.83 -10.71 -8.00
C LEU A 228 -5.43 -9.36 -8.60
N LEU A 229 -6.13 -8.90 -9.64
CA LEU A 229 -5.90 -7.58 -10.24
C LEU A 229 -6.21 -6.44 -9.26
N VAL A 230 -7.26 -6.54 -8.45
CA VAL A 230 -7.61 -5.55 -7.42
C VAL A 230 -6.53 -5.46 -6.35
N VAL A 231 -6.06 -6.61 -5.84
CA VAL A 231 -4.97 -6.64 -4.85
C VAL A 231 -3.71 -5.99 -5.40
N MET A 232 -3.34 -6.31 -6.63
CA MET A 232 -2.19 -5.71 -7.32
C MET A 232 -2.38 -4.19 -7.50
N ALA A 233 -3.57 -3.74 -7.89
CA ALA A 233 -3.89 -2.32 -8.02
C ALA A 233 -3.74 -1.55 -6.72
N HIS A 234 -4.25 -2.07 -5.60
CA HIS A 234 -4.07 -1.45 -4.29
C HIS A 234 -2.61 -1.44 -3.83
N ALA A 235 -1.87 -2.53 -4.06
CA ALA A 235 -0.44 -2.58 -3.76
C ALA A 235 0.35 -1.51 -4.54
N CYS A 236 0.05 -1.34 -5.83
CA CYS A 236 0.67 -0.31 -6.66
C CYS A 236 0.23 1.11 -6.28
N MET A 237 -1.04 1.30 -5.88
CA MET A 237 -1.59 2.61 -5.50
C MET A 237 -0.80 3.26 -4.36
N VAL A 238 -0.36 2.48 -3.36
CA VAL A 238 0.47 2.99 -2.26
C VAL A 238 1.75 3.65 -2.78
N GLY A 239 2.36 3.08 -3.82
CA GLY A 239 3.55 3.65 -4.46
C GLY A 239 3.32 4.99 -5.15
N PHE A 240 2.10 5.28 -5.61
CA PHE A 240 1.74 6.55 -6.24
C PHE A 240 1.33 7.65 -5.25
N ILE A 241 0.96 7.28 -4.03
CA ILE A 241 0.64 8.24 -2.95
C ILE A 241 1.93 8.80 -2.32
N ALA A 242 2.99 7.99 -2.29
CA ALA A 242 4.28 8.34 -1.68
C ALA A 242 5.15 9.27 -2.56
N PHE A 243 6.27 9.72 -2.00
CA PHE A 243 7.26 10.54 -2.69
C PHE A 243 7.90 9.76 -3.84
N ALA A 244 7.67 10.20 -5.08
CA ALA A 244 8.20 9.55 -6.27
C ALA A 244 9.54 10.18 -6.70
N SER A 245 10.60 9.37 -6.77
CA SER A 245 11.88 9.82 -7.35
C SER A 245 11.77 10.16 -8.84
N ASN A 246 10.86 9.48 -9.55
CA ASN A 246 10.57 9.72 -10.96
C ASN A 246 9.09 10.09 -11.17
N PRO A 247 8.71 11.37 -10.97
CA PRO A 247 7.33 11.82 -11.17
C PRO A 247 6.85 11.63 -12.62
N LYS A 248 7.77 11.71 -13.60
CA LYS A 248 7.46 11.57 -15.02
C LYS A 248 6.87 10.21 -15.38
N PHE A 249 7.26 9.15 -14.67
CA PHE A 249 6.66 7.82 -14.85
C PHE A 249 5.15 7.86 -14.57
N GLY A 250 4.73 8.46 -13.44
CA GLY A 250 3.32 8.61 -13.10
C GLY A 250 2.54 9.44 -14.12
N GLU A 251 3.12 10.54 -14.60
CA GLU A 251 2.46 11.45 -15.56
C GLU A 251 2.24 10.77 -16.93
N THR A 252 3.24 10.00 -17.37
CA THR A 252 3.22 9.34 -18.69
C THR A 252 2.55 7.98 -18.67
N MET A 253 2.27 7.40 -17.50
CA MET A 253 1.64 6.10 -17.36
C MET A 253 0.27 6.05 -18.05
N THR A 254 -0.47 7.15 -18.07
CA THR A 254 -1.78 7.24 -18.76
C THR A 254 -1.69 7.26 -20.29
N LEU A 255 -0.48 7.35 -20.87
CA LEU A 255 -0.28 7.32 -22.32
C LEU A 255 -0.31 5.89 -22.88
N ASP A 256 -0.02 4.89 -22.05
CA ASP A 256 -0.12 3.49 -22.44
C ASP A 256 -1.54 2.96 -22.17
N PRO A 257 -2.24 2.41 -23.19
CA PRO A 257 -3.55 1.82 -23.02
C PRO A 257 -3.63 0.73 -21.94
N LEU A 258 -2.55 -0.04 -21.74
CA LEU A 258 -2.52 -1.13 -20.76
C LEU A 258 -2.56 -0.59 -19.33
N TYR A 259 -1.75 0.43 -19.03
CA TYR A 259 -1.77 1.07 -17.72
C TYR A 259 -3.04 1.89 -17.49
N MET A 260 -3.61 2.48 -18.56
CA MET A 260 -4.91 3.15 -18.47
C MET A 260 -6.02 2.18 -18.07
N LEU A 261 -6.02 0.94 -18.56
CA LEU A 261 -6.96 -0.10 -18.12
C LEU A 261 -6.80 -0.40 -16.63
N PHE A 262 -5.56 -0.50 -16.16
CA PHE A 262 -5.24 -0.78 -14.76
C PHE A 262 -5.63 0.37 -13.81
N LEU A 263 -5.36 1.62 -14.21
CA LEU A 263 -5.76 2.82 -13.47
C LEU A 263 -7.28 2.99 -13.39
N ASN A 264 -8.02 2.52 -14.39
CA ASN A 264 -9.48 2.51 -14.38
C ASN A 264 -10.05 1.34 -13.55
N GLY A 265 -9.59 1.20 -12.31
CA GLY A 265 -10.00 0.15 -11.38
C GLY A 265 -11.51 0.09 -11.11
N ASN A 266 -12.23 1.19 -11.36
CA ASN A 266 -13.70 1.24 -11.29
C ASN A 266 -14.37 0.16 -12.15
N TYR A 267 -13.87 -0.12 -13.36
CA TYR A 267 -14.46 -1.16 -14.21
C TYR A 267 -14.22 -2.56 -13.65
N SER A 268 -13.06 -2.81 -13.04
CA SER A 268 -12.76 -4.08 -12.37
C SER A 268 -13.74 -4.35 -11.23
N MET A 269 -13.99 -3.32 -10.39
CA MET A 269 -14.96 -3.41 -9.30
C MET A 269 -16.40 -3.60 -9.80
N GLN A 270 -16.78 -2.92 -10.88
CA GLN A 270 -18.09 -3.09 -11.50
C GLN A 270 -18.32 -4.51 -12.02
N ILE A 271 -17.34 -5.10 -12.70
CA ILE A 271 -17.40 -6.50 -13.18
C ILE A 271 -17.60 -7.45 -11.99
N PHE A 272 -16.85 -7.24 -10.90
CA PHE A 272 -16.97 -8.07 -9.70
C PHE A 272 -18.37 -7.98 -9.07
N LEU A 273 -18.95 -6.78 -8.96
CA LEU A 273 -20.30 -6.58 -8.42
C LEU A 273 -21.38 -7.19 -9.32
N ILE A 274 -21.26 -7.04 -10.64
CA ILE A 274 -22.20 -7.63 -11.62
C ILE A 274 -22.19 -9.16 -11.52
N ILE A 275 -21.02 -9.78 -11.52
CA ILE A 275 -20.89 -11.24 -11.39
C ILE A 275 -21.49 -11.72 -10.05
N SER A 276 -21.23 -10.98 -8.98
CA SER A 276 -21.75 -11.31 -7.64
C SER A 276 -23.27 -11.18 -7.55
N GLY A 277 -23.85 -10.18 -8.22
CA GLY A 277 -25.30 -10.00 -8.34
C GLY A 277 -25.94 -11.09 -9.19
N TRP A 278 -25.35 -11.43 -10.33
CA TRP A 278 -25.83 -12.50 -11.20
C TRP A 278 -25.82 -13.86 -10.50
N LEU A 279 -24.73 -14.20 -9.78
CA LEU A 279 -24.64 -15.45 -9.01
C LEU A 279 -25.68 -15.51 -7.89
N LEU A 280 -26.01 -14.36 -7.27
CA LEU A 280 -27.09 -14.30 -6.28
C LEU A 280 -28.44 -14.62 -6.90
N SER A 281 -28.77 -13.99 -8.03
CA SER A 281 -30.00 -14.26 -8.77
C SER A 281 -30.09 -15.73 -9.22
N TYR A 282 -28.99 -16.30 -9.72
CA TYR A 282 -28.93 -17.71 -10.10
C TYR A 282 -29.26 -18.65 -8.93
N ASN A 283 -28.69 -18.39 -7.74
CA ASN A 283 -29.02 -19.17 -6.54
C ASN A 283 -30.49 -19.00 -6.11
N PHE A 284 -31.07 -17.80 -6.23
CA PHE A 284 -32.49 -17.60 -5.96
C PHE A 284 -33.38 -18.40 -6.91
N PHE A 285 -33.05 -18.46 -8.20
CA PHE A 285 -33.79 -19.27 -9.17
C PHE A 285 -33.76 -20.77 -8.84
N ILE A 286 -32.60 -21.31 -8.42
CA ILE A 286 -32.51 -22.71 -7.96
C ILE A 286 -33.41 -22.96 -6.73
N VAL A 287 -33.49 -22.00 -5.81
CA VAL A 287 -34.36 -22.12 -4.63
C VAL A 287 -35.84 -22.05 -5.03
N PHE A 288 -36.21 -21.19 -5.97
CA PHE A 288 -37.59 -21.08 -6.47
C PHE A 288 -38.03 -22.32 -7.25
N GLU A 289 -37.14 -22.95 -8.01
CA GLU A 289 -37.44 -24.20 -8.71
C GLU A 289 -37.80 -25.33 -7.73
N LYS A 290 -37.21 -25.32 -6.53
CA LYS A 290 -37.47 -26.32 -5.48
C LYS A 290 -38.66 -25.98 -4.57
N GLN A 291 -39.16 -24.74 -4.59
CA GLN A 291 -40.17 -24.25 -3.63
C GLN A 291 -41.32 -23.56 -4.38
N ALA A 292 -42.49 -24.20 -4.46
CA ALA A 292 -43.65 -23.69 -5.20
C ALA A 292 -44.35 -22.46 -4.59
N LYS A 293 -44.04 -22.07 -3.35
CA LYS A 293 -44.69 -20.93 -2.65
C LYS A 293 -43.65 -19.89 -2.19
N PHE A 294 -43.60 -18.77 -2.89
CA PHE A 294 -42.73 -17.65 -2.56
C PHE A 294 -43.22 -16.91 -1.31
N LYS A 295 -42.38 -16.80 -0.28
CA LYS A 295 -42.58 -15.87 0.85
C LYS A 295 -41.44 -14.85 0.86
N PRO A 296 -41.71 -13.53 0.90
CA PRO A 296 -40.67 -12.50 0.87
C PRO A 296 -39.68 -12.59 2.04
N LEU A 297 -40.09 -13.19 3.17
CA LEU A 297 -39.22 -13.44 4.32
C LEU A 297 -38.01 -14.35 4.00
N TYR A 298 -38.09 -15.19 2.97
CA TYR A 298 -36.97 -16.02 2.52
C TYR A 298 -35.83 -15.20 1.91
N ILE A 299 -36.13 -14.04 1.30
CA ILE A 299 -35.09 -13.15 0.79
C ILE A 299 -34.22 -12.65 1.95
N LEU A 300 -34.86 -12.20 3.03
CA LEU A 300 -34.17 -11.74 4.24
C LEU A 300 -33.33 -12.87 4.86
N TYR A 301 -33.90 -14.08 4.97
CA TYR A 301 -33.19 -15.27 5.47
C TYR A 301 -31.97 -15.62 4.59
N ALA A 302 -32.10 -15.54 3.26
CA ALA A 302 -31.01 -15.81 2.34
C ALA A 302 -29.87 -14.79 2.46
N PHE A 303 -30.18 -13.51 2.68
CA PHE A 303 -29.17 -12.48 2.95
C PHE A 303 -28.46 -12.73 4.29
N ILE A 304 -29.19 -13.05 5.35
CA ILE A 304 -28.61 -13.36 6.67
C ILE A 304 -27.71 -14.59 6.59
N HIS A 305 -28.19 -15.68 5.99
CA HIS A 305 -27.41 -16.90 5.80
C HIS A 305 -26.16 -16.67 4.95
N ARG A 306 -26.21 -15.75 3.97
CA ARG A 306 -25.05 -15.39 3.15
C ARG A 306 -24.03 -14.55 3.94
N TYR A 307 -24.47 -13.70 4.86
CA TYR A 307 -23.56 -12.89 5.67
C TYR A 307 -22.88 -13.71 6.78
N ILE A 308 -23.56 -14.74 7.29
CA ILE A 308 -23.04 -15.65 8.33
C ILE A 308 -22.11 -16.73 7.75
N ARG A 309 -22.27 -17.10 6.48
CA ARG A 309 -21.42 -18.08 5.77
C ARG A 309 -20.09 -17.48 5.33
#